data_AF-A0A9N8E8R6-F1
#
_entry.id   AF-A0A9N8E8R6-F1
#
_cell.length_a   1.000
_cell.length_b   1.000
_cell.length_c   1.000
_cell.angle_alpha   90.00
_cell.angle_beta   90.00
_cell.angle_gamma   90.00
#
_symmetry.space_group_name_H-M   'P 1'
#
loop_
_entity.id
_entity.type
_entity.pdbx_description
1 polymer ?
#
loop_
_entity_poly.entity_id
_entity_poly.type
_entity_poly.pdbx_seq_one_letter_code
_entity_poly.pdbx_strand_id
1 'polypeptide(L)'
;MLRRNSIRRLVFRRHPSVVASSSSCRVPIPPGGSVTTKPCLFQFRYFSDGLLGHSPMAPKAPAAEGEKLSIPTERDVQIAGGVFNPTSAKRDKLAELKVELLENQFTLDDAATAAQLRDLHLADGIQWIAYTAEQCRLPEHVATKAPSVVLLKEEEETKGIDDKDTTETASIITPETPTLLPELDPTKWETDEGLLEVVSWIADQQASIQSTVPDSQLSQEQWETYLEELTQKLDQALAALPPGRYLSHVRDIYTVPETLVSVGNEEHAQSTLLNELQQELSALPEQQQLTLAGNKLLARYRLLLTRATCEHLKASWDALTTLSDEALDRLAVVGGEEIESQRQSLSLMQLNEVLRACLTGNAIDRVDAMWDLVDLQGDGLLEKTDMEKVSVFTVTAVQNALVALFEDAVEASPVLPVAEDTDKQPGFFARRAEAKAKKRLTKAFQRASAKHFDDEVEMPHRLRCIYAWAIKAHQNNNVDSVLIEASGWSGRKRYVELQPKISLQEFREAQQIHFTHLDRIGWEITKSFRDDLWVVQGKGRQNAELRRDCAIFLLVVGVVDYGIILL
;
A
#
# COMPACT_ATOMS: atom_id res chain seq x y z
N MET A 1 -56.15 -14.16 -3.91
CA MET A 1 -56.21 -12.73 -4.31
C MET A 1 -56.10 -11.86 -3.07
N LEU A 2 -54.92 -11.35 -2.73
CA LEU A 2 -54.72 -10.38 -1.66
C LEU A 2 -53.66 -9.37 -2.10
N ARG A 3 -54.11 -8.13 -2.30
CA ARG A 3 -53.31 -6.95 -2.64
C ARG A 3 -52.58 -6.45 -1.39
N ARG A 4 -51.30 -6.07 -1.51
CA ARG A 4 -50.62 -5.19 -0.55
C ARG A 4 -49.78 -4.13 -1.26
N ASN A 5 -50.39 -2.95 -1.31
CA ASN A 5 -49.93 -1.57 -1.22
C ASN A 5 -48.43 -1.27 -1.41
N SER A 6 -48.17 -0.52 -2.48
CA SER A 6 -46.93 0.21 -2.77
C SER A 6 -46.90 1.53 -1.99
N ILE A 7 -45.91 1.73 -1.13
CA ILE A 7 -45.63 3.02 -0.47
C ILE A 7 -44.66 3.82 -1.36
N ARG A 8 -45.13 4.94 -1.92
CA ARG A 8 -44.32 5.91 -2.65
C ARG A 8 -43.54 6.79 -1.65
N ARG A 9 -42.21 6.82 -1.75
CA ARG A 9 -41.37 7.80 -1.04
C ARG A 9 -41.40 9.14 -1.79
N LEU A 10 -41.82 10.18 -1.09
CA LEU A 10 -41.68 11.59 -1.50
C LEU A 10 -40.24 12.05 -1.24
N VAL A 11 -39.59 12.55 -2.29
CA VAL A 11 -38.25 13.17 -2.23
C VAL A 11 -38.46 14.68 -2.13
N PHE A 12 -38.09 15.29 -1.01
CA PHE A 12 -38.01 16.74 -0.86
C PHE A 12 -36.61 17.22 -1.27
N ARG A 13 -36.51 17.94 -2.39
CA ARG A 13 -35.36 18.77 -2.74
C ARG A 13 -35.39 20.04 -1.90
N ARG A 14 -34.35 20.33 -1.13
CA ARG A 14 -34.11 21.65 -0.52
C ARG A 14 -32.94 22.32 -1.25
N HIS A 15 -33.17 23.54 -1.71
CA HIS A 15 -32.14 24.49 -2.14
C HIS A 15 -31.59 25.22 -0.90
N PRO A 16 -30.27 25.45 -0.78
CA PRO A 16 -29.74 26.41 0.17
C PRO A 16 -29.62 27.79 -0.51
N SER A 17 -30.32 28.77 0.05
CA SER A 17 -30.11 30.20 -0.21
C SER A 17 -29.06 30.75 0.77
N VAL A 18 -28.01 31.32 0.22
CA VAL A 18 -26.92 32.01 0.91
C VAL A 18 -27.41 33.38 1.39
N VAL A 19 -27.22 33.69 2.68
CA VAL A 19 -27.24 35.07 3.18
C VAL A 19 -26.07 35.24 4.13
N ALA A 20 -25.13 36.10 3.75
CA ALA A 20 -24.04 36.58 4.58
C ALA A 20 -24.53 37.72 5.48
N SER A 21 -24.13 37.72 6.75
CA SER A 21 -24.15 38.93 7.57
C SER A 21 -22.92 38.98 8.47
N SER A 22 -22.06 39.95 8.18
CA SER A 22 -20.93 40.39 8.99
C SER A 22 -21.41 41.17 10.21
N SER A 23 -20.92 40.82 11.41
CA SER A 23 -20.96 41.72 12.57
C SER A 23 -19.64 41.67 13.34
N SER A 24 -18.94 42.80 13.27
CA SER A 24 -17.74 43.15 14.01
C SER A 24 -18.08 43.41 15.48
N CYS A 25 -17.42 42.71 16.40
CA CYS A 25 -17.41 43.05 17.82
C CYS A 25 -15.96 43.23 18.29
N ARG A 26 -15.59 44.49 18.59
CA ARG A 26 -14.41 44.85 19.36
C ARG A 26 -14.67 44.56 20.84
N VAL A 27 -13.70 43.92 21.52
CA VAL A 27 -13.67 43.78 22.98
C VAL A 27 -12.38 44.44 23.50
N PRO A 28 -12.39 45.13 24.66
CA PRO A 28 -11.27 45.95 25.13
C PRO A 28 -10.24 45.18 25.97
N ILE A 29 -9.01 45.69 25.96
CA ILE A 29 -7.85 45.21 26.72
C ILE A 29 -7.90 45.72 28.16
N PRO A 30 -7.67 44.88 29.20
CA PRO A 30 -7.27 45.32 30.52
C PRO A 30 -5.73 45.28 30.72
N PRO A 31 -5.14 46.21 31.49
CA PRO A 31 -3.70 46.24 31.73
C PRO A 31 -3.29 45.50 33.00
N GLY A 32 -2.09 44.91 32.98
CA GLY A 32 -1.26 44.70 34.17
C GLY A 32 -1.34 43.30 34.81
N GLY A 33 -0.28 42.50 34.62
CA GLY A 33 -0.05 41.26 35.35
C GLY A 33 1.35 40.69 35.05
N SER A 34 2.07 40.31 36.09
CA SER A 34 3.52 40.15 36.18
C SER A 34 4.16 39.07 35.29
N VAL A 35 5.32 39.43 34.74
CA VAL A 35 6.26 38.57 33.99
C VAL A 35 6.88 37.51 34.92
N THR A 36 6.63 36.23 34.61
CA THR A 36 7.49 35.11 35.02
C THR A 36 8.10 34.53 33.75
N THR A 37 9.41 34.67 33.61
CA THR A 37 10.21 34.22 32.47
C THR A 37 10.28 32.69 32.47
N LYS A 38 9.52 32.04 31.59
CA LYS A 38 9.78 30.69 31.10
C LYS A 38 10.50 30.78 29.75
N PRO A 39 11.47 29.90 29.45
CA PRO A 39 12.24 29.97 28.22
C PRO A 39 11.35 29.74 26.99
N CYS A 40 11.41 30.68 26.04
CA CYS A 40 10.80 30.57 24.72
C CYS A 40 11.36 29.35 23.98
N LEU A 41 10.53 28.35 23.76
CA LEU A 41 10.71 27.40 22.67
C LEU A 41 10.30 28.08 21.36
N PHE A 42 11.19 28.03 20.38
CA PHE A 42 10.96 28.55 19.04
C PHE A 42 9.72 27.90 18.43
N GLN A 43 8.69 28.72 18.21
CA GLN A 43 7.45 28.34 17.57
C GLN A 43 7.70 28.27 16.05
N PHE A 44 8.10 27.10 15.56
CA PHE A 44 8.03 26.82 14.12
C PHE A 44 6.55 26.78 13.72
N ARG A 45 6.15 27.69 12.83
CA ARG A 45 4.84 27.64 12.17
C ARG A 45 4.86 26.45 11.19
N TYR A 46 3.93 25.52 11.36
CA TYR A 46 3.77 24.39 10.45
C TYR A 46 3.18 24.83 9.10
N PHE A 47 3.64 24.16 8.04
CA PHE A 47 3.42 24.43 6.60
C PHE A 47 1.97 24.26 6.09
N SER A 48 0.96 24.15 6.96
CA SER A 48 -0.41 23.73 6.57
C SER A 48 -1.38 24.85 6.18
N ASP A 49 -1.03 26.12 6.36
CA ASP A 49 -1.89 27.28 5.99
C ASP A 49 -1.89 27.59 4.47
N GLY A 50 -1.12 26.85 3.66
CA GLY A 50 -1.04 27.03 2.19
C GLY A 50 -1.98 26.16 1.36
N LEU A 51 -2.79 25.29 1.97
CA LEU A 51 -3.50 24.19 1.29
C LEU A 51 -5.01 24.40 1.07
N LEU A 52 -5.47 25.65 0.94
CA LEU A 52 -6.79 25.92 0.36
C LEU A 52 -6.68 25.83 -1.18
N GLY A 53 -6.73 24.60 -1.68
CA GLY A 53 -6.64 24.29 -3.11
C GLY A 53 -7.63 25.11 -3.95
N HIS A 54 -7.15 25.77 -4.99
CA HIS A 54 -7.99 26.28 -6.07
C HIS A 54 -8.56 25.09 -6.84
N SER A 55 -9.89 25.04 -6.98
CA SER A 55 -10.53 24.07 -7.85
C SER A 55 -10.10 24.33 -9.30
N PRO A 56 -9.57 23.34 -10.04
CA PRO A 56 -9.14 23.50 -11.44
C PRO A 56 -10.30 23.80 -12.40
N MET A 57 -11.56 23.68 -11.93
CA MET A 57 -12.77 24.00 -12.68
C MET A 57 -13.42 25.33 -12.27
N ALA A 58 -12.85 26.08 -11.33
CA ALA A 58 -13.34 27.41 -11.01
C ALA A 58 -13.13 28.33 -12.22
N PRO A 59 -14.17 29.05 -12.71
CA PRO A 59 -14.02 29.97 -13.82
C PRO A 59 -13.00 31.05 -13.43
N LYS A 60 -11.87 31.07 -14.13
CA LYS A 60 -10.82 32.07 -13.96
C LYS A 60 -11.45 33.46 -14.13
N ALA A 61 -11.19 34.36 -13.19
CA ALA A 61 -11.52 35.77 -13.40
C ALA A 61 -10.91 36.22 -14.74
N PRO A 62 -11.62 37.01 -15.56
CA PRO A 62 -11.14 37.39 -16.89
C PRO A 62 -9.76 38.04 -16.76
N ALA A 63 -8.77 37.42 -17.39
CA ALA A 63 -7.39 37.86 -17.33
C ALA A 63 -7.26 39.28 -17.88
N ALA A 64 -6.55 40.15 -17.16
CA ALA A 64 -6.13 41.42 -17.70
C ALA A 64 -5.23 41.18 -18.92
N GLU A 65 -5.45 41.91 -20.00
CA GLU A 65 -4.71 41.78 -21.27
C GLU A 65 -3.20 41.96 -21.04
N GLY A 66 -2.42 40.89 -21.20
CA GLY A 66 -0.95 40.95 -21.18
C GLY A 66 -0.22 39.79 -20.51
N GLU A 67 -0.89 38.96 -19.71
CA GLU A 67 -0.25 37.78 -19.11
C GLU A 67 -0.08 36.66 -20.13
N LYS A 68 1.16 36.43 -20.55
CA LYS A 68 1.55 35.19 -21.24
C LYS A 68 1.16 34.02 -20.34
N LEU A 69 0.30 33.13 -20.84
CA LEU A 69 -0.03 31.87 -20.18
C LEU A 69 1.26 31.05 -20.03
N SER A 70 1.87 31.09 -18.84
CA SER A 70 3.00 30.22 -18.51
C SER A 70 2.50 28.79 -18.35
N ILE A 71 3.16 27.85 -19.04
CA ILE A 71 2.98 26.43 -18.80
C ILE A 71 3.29 26.18 -17.30
N PRO A 72 2.41 25.52 -16.54
CA PRO A 72 2.66 25.21 -15.14
C PRO A 72 4.00 24.49 -15.00
N THR A 73 4.87 24.99 -14.13
CA THR A 73 6.13 24.34 -13.82
C THR A 73 5.88 23.05 -13.03
N GLU A 74 6.84 22.14 -12.99
CA GLU A 74 6.78 20.92 -12.15
C GLU A 74 6.47 21.27 -10.67
N ARG A 75 7.02 22.39 -10.21
CA ARG A 75 6.74 22.94 -8.88
C ARG A 75 5.29 23.40 -8.72
N ASP A 76 4.67 23.97 -9.76
CA ASP A 76 3.26 24.36 -9.75
C ASP A 76 2.34 23.13 -9.73
N VAL A 77 2.72 22.05 -10.42
CA VAL A 77 2.01 20.76 -10.37
C VAL A 77 2.16 20.12 -8.98
N GLN A 78 3.34 20.19 -8.36
CA GLN A 78 3.53 19.69 -6.99
C GLN A 78 2.77 20.53 -5.94
N ILE A 79 2.78 21.87 -6.06
CA ILE A 79 2.12 22.79 -5.10
C ILE A 79 0.59 22.78 -5.25
N ALA A 80 0.06 22.76 -6.48
CA ALA A 80 -1.39 22.68 -6.72
C ALA A 80 -1.95 21.27 -6.46
N GLY A 81 -1.11 20.33 -6.04
CA GLY A 81 -1.42 18.91 -5.95
C GLY A 81 -1.44 18.19 -7.30
N GLY A 82 -1.47 18.92 -8.42
CA GLY A 82 -1.43 18.36 -9.76
C GLY A 82 -2.71 17.59 -10.08
N VAL A 83 -2.84 17.18 -11.34
CA VAL A 83 -3.93 16.30 -11.82
C VAL A 83 -3.98 14.98 -11.04
N PHE A 84 -2.94 14.67 -10.27
CA PHE A 84 -2.72 13.39 -9.60
C PHE A 84 -2.83 13.42 -8.07
N ASN A 85 -3.07 14.56 -7.41
CA ASN A 85 -3.57 14.52 -6.03
C ASN A 85 -5.05 14.22 -6.09
N PRO A 86 -5.50 13.05 -5.62
CA PRO A 86 -6.91 12.84 -5.46
C PRO A 86 -7.41 13.85 -4.41
N THR A 87 -8.18 14.84 -4.84
CA THR A 87 -9.18 15.48 -3.99
C THR A 87 -10.25 14.43 -3.68
N SER A 88 -9.89 13.44 -2.86
CA SER A 88 -10.83 12.40 -2.48
C SER A 88 -11.79 13.00 -1.47
N ALA A 89 -13.07 12.67 -1.57
CA ALA A 89 -14.05 13.02 -0.56
C ALA A 89 -13.62 12.55 0.85
N LYS A 90 -12.75 11.53 0.93
CA LYS A 90 -12.09 11.08 2.16
C LYS A 90 -11.15 12.16 2.71
N ARG A 91 -10.22 12.67 1.90
CA ARG A 91 -9.28 13.74 2.28
C ARG A 91 -10.00 15.02 2.69
N ASP A 92 -11.01 15.44 1.93
CA ASP A 92 -11.81 16.62 2.27
C ASP A 92 -12.52 16.44 3.61
N LYS A 93 -13.05 15.23 3.84
CA LYS A 93 -13.69 14.91 5.12
C LYS A 93 -12.71 14.86 6.29
N LEU A 94 -11.49 14.34 6.09
CA LEU A 94 -10.45 14.38 7.11
C LEU A 94 -10.05 15.82 7.45
N ALA A 95 -9.93 16.70 6.43
CA ALA A 95 -9.65 18.11 6.64
C ALA A 95 -10.78 18.80 7.44
N GLU A 96 -12.05 18.54 7.09
CA GLU A 96 -13.21 19.02 7.84
C GLU A 96 -13.14 18.57 9.31
N LEU A 97 -12.88 17.28 9.57
CA LEU A 97 -12.80 16.74 10.93
C LEU A 97 -11.63 17.31 11.74
N LYS A 98 -10.52 17.69 11.10
CA LYS A 98 -9.39 18.35 11.77
C LYS A 98 -9.74 19.77 12.22
N VAL A 99 -10.57 20.47 11.47
CA VAL A 99 -11.06 21.82 11.84
C VAL A 99 -12.02 21.76 13.04
N GLU A 100 -12.68 20.62 13.25
CA GLU A 100 -13.61 20.41 14.37
C GLU A 100 -12.94 19.97 15.69
N LEU A 101 -11.62 19.85 15.72
CA LEU A 101 -10.89 19.51 16.94
C LEU A 101 -11.03 20.62 18.00
N LEU A 102 -11.16 20.22 19.27
CA LEU A 102 -11.19 21.14 20.39
C LEU A 102 -9.81 21.75 20.63
N GLU A 103 -9.73 22.88 21.35
CA GLU A 103 -8.45 23.57 21.65
C GLU A 103 -7.42 22.69 22.36
N ASN A 104 -7.85 21.62 23.05
CA ASN A 104 -7.00 20.65 23.74
C ASN A 104 -6.71 19.38 22.94
N GLN A 105 -7.17 19.29 21.69
CA GLN A 105 -6.97 18.15 20.79
C GLN A 105 -6.10 18.59 19.62
N PHE A 106 -4.95 17.94 19.44
CA PHE A 106 -4.02 18.25 18.36
C PHE A 106 -4.20 17.31 17.17
N THR A 107 -4.71 16.10 17.43
CA THR A 107 -4.86 15.03 16.44
C THR A 107 -6.27 14.43 16.48
N LEU A 108 -6.63 13.70 15.42
CA LEU A 108 -7.90 12.93 15.39
C LEU A 108 -7.90 11.77 16.40
N ASP A 109 -6.71 11.33 16.84
CA ASP A 109 -6.52 10.32 17.87
C ASP A 109 -6.88 10.88 19.26
N ASP A 110 -6.56 12.15 19.55
CA ASP A 110 -6.97 12.83 20.79
C ASP A 110 -8.50 12.95 20.93
N ALA A 111 -9.20 12.95 19.81
CA ALA A 111 -10.66 12.97 19.75
C ALA A 111 -11.29 11.57 19.76
N ALA A 112 -10.49 10.50 19.70
CA ALA A 112 -10.97 9.12 19.68
C ALA A 112 -11.27 8.63 21.11
N THR A 113 -12.36 7.90 21.26
CA THR A 113 -12.66 7.18 22.51
C THR A 113 -11.65 6.03 22.71
N ALA A 114 -11.50 5.53 23.93
CA ALA A 114 -10.59 4.40 24.21
C ALA A 114 -10.85 3.16 23.33
N ALA A 115 -12.11 2.87 23.00
CA ALA A 115 -12.45 1.78 22.08
C ALA A 115 -12.05 2.07 20.63
N GLN A 116 -12.16 3.33 20.19
CA GLN A 116 -11.74 3.77 18.86
C GLN A 116 -10.21 3.79 18.72
N LEU A 117 -9.49 4.17 19.78
CA LEU A 117 -8.03 4.09 19.81
C LEU A 117 -7.54 2.65 19.65
N ARG A 118 -8.21 1.66 20.25
CA ARG A 118 -7.88 0.24 20.04
C ARG A 118 -8.07 -0.22 18.60
N ASP A 119 -9.09 0.30 17.91
CA ASP A 119 -9.31 0.02 16.48
C ASP A 119 -8.20 0.68 15.63
N LEU A 120 -7.79 1.90 16.00
CA LEU A 120 -6.69 2.62 15.35
C LEU A 120 -5.37 1.87 15.55
N HIS A 121 -4.98 1.55 16.79
CA HIS A 121 -3.75 0.79 17.12
C HIS A 121 -3.69 -0.58 16.42
N LEU A 122 -4.84 -1.20 16.15
CA LEU A 122 -4.87 -2.43 15.35
C LEU A 122 -4.53 -2.16 13.88
N ALA A 123 -5.17 -1.16 13.25
CA ALA A 123 -4.89 -0.79 11.86
C ALA A 123 -3.41 -0.45 11.68
N ASP A 124 -2.95 0.31 12.65
CA ASP A 124 -1.59 0.71 12.89
C ASP A 124 -0.64 -0.50 12.98
N GLY A 125 -0.84 -1.44 13.90
CA GLY A 125 0.04 -2.61 14.03
C GLY A 125 0.15 -3.42 12.74
N ILE A 126 -0.95 -3.54 11.99
CA ILE A 126 -0.97 -4.20 10.68
C ILE A 126 -0.21 -3.36 9.63
N GLN A 127 -0.33 -2.03 9.67
CA GLN A 127 0.43 -1.12 8.82
C GLN A 127 1.93 -1.28 9.04
N TRP A 128 2.39 -1.41 10.29
CA TRP A 128 3.80 -1.66 10.60
C TRP A 128 4.28 -2.97 9.98
N ILE A 129 3.54 -4.08 10.16
CA ILE A 129 3.92 -5.39 9.58
C ILE A 129 4.03 -5.29 8.06
N ALA A 130 3.03 -4.68 7.41
CA ALA A 130 2.99 -4.52 5.96
C ALA A 130 4.17 -3.69 5.47
N TYR A 131 4.39 -2.51 6.07
CA TYR A 131 5.49 -1.63 5.73
C TYR A 131 6.84 -2.31 5.87
N THR A 132 7.10 -2.99 6.98
CA THR A 132 8.35 -3.70 7.19
C THR A 132 8.54 -4.81 6.17
N ALA A 133 7.52 -5.59 5.85
CA ALA A 133 7.63 -6.60 4.79
C ALA A 133 7.93 -6.02 3.41
N GLU A 134 7.48 -4.81 3.13
CA GLU A 134 7.64 -4.15 1.83
C GLU A 134 9.00 -3.50 1.65
N GLN A 135 9.61 -3.02 2.73
CA GLN A 135 10.91 -2.35 2.67
C GLN A 135 12.09 -3.31 2.85
N CYS A 136 11.85 -4.45 3.50
CA CYS A 136 12.94 -5.25 4.04
C CYS A 136 13.15 -6.50 3.21
N ARG A 137 14.39 -6.73 2.76
CA ARG A 137 14.80 -8.05 2.27
C ARG A 137 15.26 -8.88 3.45
N LEU A 138 14.71 -10.08 3.61
CA LEU A 138 15.29 -11.05 4.52
C LEU A 138 16.63 -11.50 3.92
N PRO A 139 17.70 -11.57 4.72
CA PRO A 139 18.97 -12.09 4.22
C PRO A 139 18.70 -13.47 3.66
N GLU A 140 19.06 -13.69 2.39
CA GLU A 140 19.20 -15.05 1.90
C GLU A 140 20.26 -15.67 2.81
N HIS A 141 19.84 -16.60 3.66
CA HIS A 141 20.79 -17.52 4.26
C HIS A 141 21.35 -18.33 3.11
N VAL A 142 22.37 -17.76 2.45
CA VAL A 142 23.21 -18.46 1.48
C VAL A 142 23.54 -19.76 2.17
N ALA A 143 23.11 -20.86 1.59
CA ALA A 143 23.36 -22.20 2.08
C ALA A 143 24.87 -22.51 1.98
N THR A 144 25.72 -21.75 2.67
CA THR A 144 27.14 -22.02 2.88
C THR A 144 27.30 -23.02 4.01
N LYS A 145 26.74 -24.21 3.80
CA LYS A 145 27.25 -25.45 4.41
C LYS A 145 27.67 -26.43 3.32
N ALA A 146 28.40 -25.92 2.33
CA ALA A 146 29.41 -26.72 1.64
C ALA A 146 30.79 -26.20 2.11
N PRO A 147 31.65 -27.03 2.75
CA PRO A 147 33.00 -26.63 3.05
C PRO A 147 33.78 -26.53 1.74
N SER A 148 33.82 -25.34 1.14
CA SER A 148 34.76 -25.02 0.09
C SER A 148 36.15 -25.06 0.70
N VAL A 149 36.87 -26.14 0.42
CA VAL A 149 38.31 -26.28 0.69
C VAL A 149 39.00 -25.09 0.02
N VAL A 150 39.39 -24.12 0.84
CA VAL A 150 40.21 -22.98 0.42
C VAL A 150 41.60 -23.53 0.11
N LEU A 151 41.82 -23.84 -1.17
CA LEU A 151 43.16 -24.03 -1.73
C LEU A 151 43.75 -22.63 -1.86
N LEU A 152 44.54 -22.23 -0.86
CA LEU A 152 45.38 -21.05 -0.89
C LEU A 152 46.30 -21.14 -2.12
N LYS A 153 46.08 -20.28 -3.11
CA LYS A 153 47.08 -19.92 -4.12
C LYS A 153 47.72 -18.62 -3.69
N GLU A 154 49.03 -18.67 -3.53
CA GLU A 154 49.92 -17.56 -3.24
C GLU A 154 49.77 -16.47 -4.31
N GLU A 155 49.60 -15.22 -3.87
CA GLU A 155 49.69 -14.03 -4.71
C GLU A 155 51.17 -13.66 -4.87
N GLU A 156 51.65 -13.63 -6.11
CA GLU A 156 52.89 -12.95 -6.49
C GLU A 156 52.61 -11.47 -6.73
N GLU A 157 53.43 -10.64 -6.07
CA GLU A 157 53.55 -9.20 -6.26
C GLU A 157 53.83 -8.85 -7.72
N THR A 158 53.12 -7.86 -8.28
CA THR A 158 53.75 -6.97 -9.28
C THR A 158 53.33 -5.53 -9.11
N LYS A 159 54.36 -4.68 -9.24
CA LYS A 159 54.42 -3.25 -9.02
C LYS A 159 53.76 -2.46 -10.16
N GLY A 160 53.04 -1.41 -9.75
CA GLY A 160 53.18 -0.01 -10.18
C GLY A 160 53.14 0.32 -11.68
N ILE A 161 52.20 1.20 -12.04
CA ILE A 161 52.38 2.28 -13.01
C ILE A 161 51.40 3.41 -12.60
N ASP A 162 51.96 4.60 -12.40
CA ASP A 162 51.24 5.87 -12.35
C ASP A 162 50.67 6.17 -13.73
N ASP A 163 49.39 6.53 -13.84
CA ASP A 163 48.99 7.56 -14.79
C ASP A 163 47.67 8.24 -14.41
N LYS A 164 47.73 9.57 -14.50
CA LYS A 164 46.60 10.49 -14.38
C LYS A 164 45.78 10.41 -15.66
N ASP A 165 44.48 10.22 -15.56
CA ASP A 165 43.56 11.04 -16.34
C ASP A 165 42.15 11.09 -15.74
N THR A 166 41.71 12.32 -15.53
CA THR A 166 40.38 12.74 -15.12
C THR A 166 39.35 12.38 -16.18
N THR A 167 38.36 11.57 -15.80
CA THR A 167 37.06 11.49 -16.50
C THR A 167 35.94 11.58 -15.48
N GLU A 168 35.07 12.58 -15.68
CA GLU A 168 33.84 12.81 -14.93
C GLU A 168 32.88 11.64 -15.14
N THR A 169 32.82 10.73 -14.18
CA THR A 169 31.73 9.76 -14.06
C THR A 169 30.51 10.45 -13.47
N ALA A 170 29.44 10.54 -14.27
CA ALA A 170 28.10 10.87 -13.82
C ALA A 170 27.74 9.93 -12.66
N SER A 171 27.49 10.51 -11.48
CA SER A 171 27.02 9.79 -10.32
C SER A 171 25.62 9.22 -10.63
N ILE A 172 25.56 7.90 -10.79
CA ILE A 172 24.31 7.15 -10.71
C ILE A 172 23.75 7.42 -9.31
N ILE A 173 22.66 8.18 -9.26
CA ILE A 173 21.86 8.39 -8.06
C ILE A 173 21.30 7.01 -7.71
N THR A 174 21.91 6.38 -6.72
CA THR A 174 21.31 5.23 -6.06
C THR A 174 20.12 5.77 -5.26
N PRO A 175 18.90 5.25 -5.43
CA PRO A 175 17.77 5.68 -4.62
C PRO A 175 18.09 5.32 -3.16
N GLU A 176 18.27 6.34 -2.33
CA GLU A 176 18.53 6.17 -0.90
C GLU A 176 17.34 5.44 -0.26
N THR A 177 17.63 4.29 0.33
CA THR A 177 16.68 3.45 1.07
C THR A 177 16.05 4.30 2.18
N PRO A 178 14.71 4.36 2.31
CA PRO A 178 14.08 5.06 3.41
C PRO A 178 14.59 4.52 4.74
N THR A 179 15.08 5.41 5.61
CA THR A 179 15.67 5.08 6.91
C THR A 179 14.60 4.41 7.78
N LEU A 180 14.64 3.08 7.83
CA LEU A 180 13.83 2.27 8.74
C LEU A 180 14.17 2.63 10.19
N LEU A 181 13.21 2.47 11.10
CA LEU A 181 13.43 2.54 12.56
C LEU A 181 14.71 1.74 12.92
N PRO A 182 15.79 2.39 13.40
CA PRO A 182 17.10 1.76 13.61
C PRO A 182 17.14 0.59 14.60
N GLU A 183 16.10 0.40 15.42
CA GLU A 183 15.96 -0.74 16.35
C GLU A 183 15.31 -1.98 15.72
N LEU A 184 14.74 -1.84 14.53
CA LEU A 184 14.08 -2.90 13.78
C LEU A 184 14.84 -3.15 12.48
N ASP A 185 16.18 -3.18 12.56
CA ASP A 185 17.04 -3.60 11.46
C ASP A 185 16.70 -5.05 11.08
N PRO A 186 15.90 -5.26 10.03
CA PRO A 186 15.35 -6.56 9.67
C PRO A 186 16.42 -7.51 9.15
N THR A 187 17.58 -6.98 8.79
CA THR A 187 18.73 -7.76 8.37
C THR A 187 19.38 -8.52 9.54
N LYS A 188 19.08 -8.13 10.78
CA LYS A 188 19.57 -8.79 12.01
C LYS A 188 18.56 -9.74 12.63
N TRP A 189 17.42 -9.96 11.98
CA TRP A 189 16.35 -10.78 12.55
C TRP A 189 16.69 -12.26 12.41
N GLU A 190 16.60 -12.99 13.52
CA GLU A 190 16.58 -14.45 13.48
C GLU A 190 15.41 -14.86 12.58
N THR A 191 15.74 -15.47 11.44
CA THR A 191 14.74 -15.92 10.47
C THR A 191 14.00 -17.10 11.07
N ASP A 192 12.67 -17.08 10.99
CA ASP A 192 11.85 -18.16 11.56
C ASP A 192 12.14 -19.48 10.83
N GLU A 193 12.36 -20.56 11.60
CA GLU A 193 12.69 -21.88 11.06
C GLU A 193 11.63 -22.37 10.05
N GLY A 194 10.34 -22.06 10.27
CA GLY A 194 9.27 -22.44 9.36
C GLY A 194 9.36 -21.73 8.01
N LEU A 195 9.80 -20.48 7.99
CA LEU A 195 10.02 -19.74 6.74
C LEU A 195 11.21 -20.31 5.96
N LEU A 196 12.30 -20.63 6.66
CA LEU A 196 13.49 -21.26 6.07
C LEU A 196 13.19 -22.67 5.54
N GLU A 197 12.35 -23.44 6.22
CA GLU A 197 11.89 -24.75 5.76
C GLU A 197 11.14 -24.64 4.42
N VAL A 198 10.25 -23.65 4.27
CA VAL A 198 9.53 -23.44 3.00
C VAL A 198 10.48 -22.98 1.89
N VAL A 199 11.40 -22.05 2.19
CA VAL A 199 12.39 -21.57 1.19
C VAL A 199 13.29 -22.71 0.71
N SER A 200 13.79 -23.54 1.62
CA SER A 200 14.61 -24.72 1.28
C SER A 200 13.80 -25.74 0.48
N TRP A 201 12.54 -25.99 0.85
CA TRP A 201 11.66 -26.87 0.08
C TRP A 201 11.46 -26.39 -1.36
N ILE A 202 11.25 -25.07 -1.59
CA ILE A 202 11.14 -24.52 -2.95
C ILE A 202 12.42 -24.76 -3.76
N ALA A 203 13.59 -24.56 -3.14
CA ALA A 203 14.88 -24.82 -3.78
C ALA A 203 15.07 -26.31 -4.12
N ASP A 204 14.71 -27.21 -3.20
CA ASP A 204 14.79 -28.66 -3.40
C ASP A 204 13.86 -29.13 -4.52
N GLN A 205 12.62 -28.60 -4.58
CA GLN A 205 11.68 -28.92 -5.65
C GLN A 205 12.17 -28.43 -7.00
N GLN A 206 12.73 -27.21 -7.05
CA GLN A 206 13.32 -26.70 -8.30
C GLN A 206 14.42 -27.63 -8.80
N ALA A 207 15.35 -28.02 -7.93
CA ALA A 207 16.44 -28.92 -8.30
C ALA A 207 15.94 -30.31 -8.73
N SER A 208 14.94 -30.84 -8.03
CA SER A 208 14.31 -32.13 -8.35
C SER A 208 13.65 -32.11 -9.73
N ILE A 209 12.82 -31.11 -10.03
CA ILE A 209 12.11 -31.03 -11.32
C ILE A 209 13.08 -30.74 -12.46
N GLN A 210 14.04 -29.83 -12.28
CA GLN A 210 15.09 -29.55 -13.28
C GLN A 210 15.91 -30.78 -13.66
N SER A 211 16.11 -31.72 -12.74
CA SER A 211 16.81 -32.98 -13.03
C SER A 211 16.02 -33.93 -13.94
N THR A 212 14.69 -33.76 -14.03
CA THR A 212 13.79 -34.65 -14.77
C THR A 212 13.24 -34.03 -16.07
N VAL A 213 13.07 -32.71 -16.10
CA VAL A 213 12.53 -31.96 -17.25
C VAL A 213 13.53 -30.86 -17.63
N PRO A 214 14.30 -31.03 -18.72
CA PRO A 214 15.39 -30.13 -19.08
C PRO A 214 14.98 -28.67 -19.29
N ASP A 215 13.74 -28.43 -19.74
CA ASP A 215 13.27 -27.08 -20.09
C ASP A 215 12.47 -26.39 -18.98
N SER A 216 12.26 -27.04 -17.83
CA SER A 216 11.56 -26.46 -16.66
C SER A 216 10.18 -25.86 -16.95
N GLN A 217 9.53 -26.26 -18.04
CA GLN A 217 8.21 -25.82 -18.44
C GLN A 217 7.13 -26.70 -17.77
N LEU A 218 6.21 -26.09 -17.04
CA LEU A 218 5.09 -26.77 -16.37
C LEU A 218 3.84 -26.69 -17.24
N SER A 219 3.21 -27.83 -17.49
CA SER A 219 1.81 -27.88 -17.95
C SER A 219 0.84 -27.38 -16.87
N GLN A 220 -0.40 -27.07 -17.23
CA GLN A 220 -1.42 -26.62 -16.29
C GLN A 220 -1.60 -27.58 -15.10
N GLU A 221 -1.71 -28.89 -15.35
CA GLU A 221 -1.88 -29.88 -14.28
C GLU A 221 -0.69 -29.90 -13.32
N GLN A 222 0.54 -29.79 -13.85
CA GLN A 222 1.76 -29.73 -13.05
C GLN A 222 1.85 -28.43 -12.24
N TRP A 223 1.47 -27.30 -12.83
CA TRP A 223 1.38 -26.00 -12.17
C TRP A 223 0.41 -26.03 -10.99
N GLU A 224 -0.81 -26.51 -11.22
CA GLU A 224 -1.84 -26.60 -10.19
C GLU A 224 -1.43 -27.55 -9.05
N THR A 225 -0.83 -28.70 -9.40
CA THR A 225 -0.33 -29.68 -8.41
C THR A 225 0.79 -29.08 -7.57
N TYR A 226 1.78 -28.43 -8.22
CA TYR A 226 2.91 -27.80 -7.54
C TYR A 226 2.45 -26.71 -6.56
N LEU A 227 1.55 -25.82 -6.99
CA LEU A 227 1.01 -24.76 -6.15
C LEU A 227 0.15 -25.31 -5.00
N GLU A 228 -0.56 -26.42 -5.20
CA GLU A 228 -1.36 -27.06 -4.16
C GLU A 228 -0.49 -27.73 -3.09
N GLU A 229 0.56 -28.44 -3.49
CA GLU A 229 1.55 -29.00 -2.56
C GLU A 229 2.26 -27.90 -1.75
N LEU A 230 2.66 -26.81 -2.40
CA LEU A 230 3.26 -25.67 -1.72
C LEU A 230 2.26 -25.00 -0.76
N THR A 231 1.00 -24.86 -1.15
CA THR A 231 -0.05 -24.31 -0.27
C THR A 231 -0.21 -25.17 0.99
N GLN A 232 -0.19 -26.50 0.87
CA GLN A 232 -0.22 -27.41 2.02
C GLN A 232 1.00 -27.24 2.94
N LYS A 233 2.20 -27.03 2.36
CA LYS A 233 3.42 -26.74 3.12
C LYS A 233 3.35 -25.39 3.85
N LEU A 234 2.84 -24.36 3.19
CA LEU A 234 2.59 -23.05 3.79
C LEU A 234 1.60 -23.14 4.95
N ASP A 235 0.53 -23.92 4.81
CA ASP A 235 -0.45 -24.14 5.89
C ASP A 235 0.16 -24.87 7.09
N GLN A 236 1.08 -25.83 6.87
CA GLN A 236 1.85 -26.48 7.94
C GLN A 236 2.73 -25.47 8.69
N ALA A 237 3.46 -24.61 7.96
CA ALA A 237 4.27 -23.55 8.57
C ALA A 237 3.42 -22.51 9.31
N LEU A 238 2.28 -22.10 8.74
CA LEU A 238 1.32 -21.18 9.37
C LEU A 238 0.70 -21.78 10.64
N ALA A 239 0.50 -23.09 10.70
CA ALA A 239 0.03 -23.79 11.90
C ALA A 239 1.06 -23.77 13.04
N ALA A 240 2.36 -23.78 12.71
CA ALA A 240 3.44 -23.62 13.70
C ALA A 240 3.53 -22.18 14.26
N LEU A 241 2.93 -21.21 13.56
CA LEU A 241 2.86 -19.80 13.96
C LEU A 241 1.44 -19.36 14.36
N PRO A 242 0.84 -19.94 15.42
CA PRO A 242 -0.58 -19.71 15.73
C PRO A 242 -0.90 -18.23 15.98
N PRO A 243 -1.97 -17.69 15.37
CA PRO A 243 -2.29 -16.26 15.40
C PRO A 243 -2.50 -15.74 16.82
N GLY A 244 -3.17 -16.51 17.68
CA GLY A 244 -3.50 -16.11 19.06
C GLY A 244 -2.29 -15.82 19.96
N ARG A 245 -1.09 -16.30 19.62
CA ARG A 245 0.12 -16.09 20.43
C ARG A 245 0.87 -14.81 20.07
N TYR A 246 0.81 -14.40 18.81
CA TYR A 246 1.65 -13.33 18.29
C TYR A 246 0.81 -12.11 17.89
N LEU A 247 -0.38 -12.33 17.33
CA LEU A 247 -1.26 -11.24 16.89
C LEU A 247 -2.03 -10.58 18.05
N SER A 248 -1.97 -11.15 19.26
CA SER A 248 -2.48 -10.51 20.48
C SER A 248 -1.80 -9.17 20.76
N HIS A 249 -0.53 -9.06 20.35
CA HIS A 249 0.32 -7.90 20.59
C HIS A 249 0.33 -6.89 19.43
N VAL A 250 -0.43 -7.13 18.35
CA VAL A 250 -0.42 -6.23 17.18
C VAL A 250 -0.76 -4.79 17.58
N ARG A 251 -1.67 -4.62 18.55
CA ARG A 251 -2.03 -3.28 19.06
C ARG A 251 -0.97 -2.64 19.94
N ASP A 252 -0.05 -3.45 20.47
CA ASP A 252 0.99 -3.02 21.41
C ASP A 252 2.28 -2.61 20.67
N ILE A 253 2.38 -2.93 19.37
CA ILE A 253 3.50 -2.53 18.50
C ILE A 253 3.54 -0.99 18.31
N TYR A 254 2.51 -0.28 18.80
CA TYR A 254 2.33 1.15 18.56
C TYR A 254 2.95 2.06 19.61
N THR A 255 4.21 2.37 19.35
CA THR A 255 4.71 3.75 19.32
C THR A 255 5.76 3.88 18.21
N VAL A 256 5.33 4.06 16.95
CA VAL A 256 6.20 4.61 15.90
C VAL A 256 5.88 6.10 15.79
N PRO A 257 6.74 7.01 16.26
CA PRO A 257 6.50 8.44 16.16
C PRO A 257 6.36 8.89 14.69
N GLU A 258 5.26 9.57 14.36
CA GLU A 258 4.98 10.16 13.04
C GLU A 258 6.09 11.14 12.59
N THR A 259 6.87 11.66 13.55
CA THR A 259 8.06 12.50 13.33
C THR A 259 9.18 11.81 12.57
N LEU A 260 9.26 10.48 12.56
CA LEU A 260 10.29 9.75 11.81
C LEU A 260 9.98 9.65 10.31
N VAL A 261 8.71 9.85 9.91
CA VAL A 261 8.29 9.80 8.50
C VAL A 261 8.36 11.20 7.85
N SER A 262 8.34 12.28 8.65
CA SER A 262 8.25 13.65 8.14
C SER A 262 9.58 14.41 8.07
N VAL A 263 10.66 13.91 8.66
CA VAL A 263 11.97 14.59 8.65
C VAL A 263 12.85 13.93 7.59
N GLY A 264 12.60 14.29 6.34
CA GLY A 264 13.64 14.21 5.31
C GLY A 264 14.53 15.44 5.44
N ASN A 265 15.85 15.24 5.55
CA ASN A 265 16.95 16.18 5.25
C ASN A 265 17.90 16.61 6.39
N GLU A 266 17.79 16.13 7.63
CA GLU A 266 18.81 16.41 8.68
C GLU A 266 19.39 15.13 9.32
N GLU A 267 20.21 14.41 8.54
CA GLU A 267 20.78 13.08 8.88
C GLU A 267 21.58 13.03 10.20
N HIS A 268 22.27 14.12 10.57
CA HIS A 268 23.18 14.11 11.72
C HIS A 268 22.49 14.32 13.07
N ALA A 269 21.40 15.10 13.13
CA ALA A 269 20.62 15.28 14.35
C ALA A 269 19.71 14.07 14.62
N GLN A 270 19.19 13.44 13.56
CA GLN A 270 18.39 12.23 13.65
C GLN A 270 19.19 11.05 14.21
N SER A 271 20.39 10.78 13.70
CA SER A 271 21.20 9.64 14.15
C SER A 271 21.60 9.71 15.63
N THR A 272 21.93 10.91 16.14
CA THR A 272 22.35 11.06 17.56
C THR A 272 21.18 10.85 18.53
N LEU A 273 20.02 11.44 18.24
CA LEU A 273 18.81 11.33 19.07
C LEU A 273 18.18 9.92 18.96
N LEU A 274 18.27 9.29 17.79
CA LEU A 274 17.90 7.88 17.60
C LEU A 274 18.80 6.93 18.38
N ASN A 275 20.12 7.14 18.38
CA ASN A 275 21.06 6.29 19.11
C ASN A 275 20.87 6.40 20.64
N GLU A 276 20.56 7.58 21.17
CA GLU A 276 20.27 7.77 22.60
C GLU A 276 18.94 7.11 23.01
N LEU A 277 17.88 7.30 22.22
CA LEU A 277 16.60 6.59 22.43
C LEU A 277 16.78 5.07 22.33
N GLN A 278 17.56 4.59 21.36
CA GLN A 278 17.85 3.17 21.15
C GLN A 278 18.62 2.53 22.30
N GLN A 279 19.48 3.29 22.98
CA GLN A 279 20.19 2.80 24.15
C GLN A 279 19.28 2.70 25.40
N GLU A 280 18.27 3.58 25.52
CA GLU A 280 17.28 3.52 26.60
C GLU A 280 16.20 2.45 26.36
N LEU A 281 15.77 2.27 25.11
CA LEU A 281 14.75 1.30 24.69
C LEU A 281 15.27 -0.15 24.77
N SER A 282 16.44 -0.44 24.19
CA SER A 282 17.06 -1.79 24.23
C SER A 282 17.33 -2.36 25.64
N ALA A 283 17.27 -1.54 26.69
CA ALA A 283 17.43 -1.96 28.08
C ALA A 283 16.16 -2.59 28.70
N LEU A 284 15.02 -2.56 28.02
CA LEU A 284 13.74 -3.07 28.54
C LEU A 284 13.49 -4.55 28.13
N PRO A 285 13.30 -5.48 29.08
CA PRO A 285 13.00 -6.89 28.78
C PRO A 285 11.73 -7.12 27.97
N GLU A 286 10.75 -6.21 28.10
CA GLU A 286 9.50 -6.23 27.33
C GLU A 286 9.76 -6.01 25.83
N GLN A 287 10.77 -5.19 25.50
CA GLN A 287 11.08 -4.86 24.12
C GLN A 287 11.70 -6.04 23.35
N GLN A 288 12.54 -6.86 23.99
CA GLN A 288 13.04 -8.09 23.38
C GLN A 288 11.90 -9.07 23.02
N GLN A 289 10.86 -9.14 23.85
CA GLN A 289 9.68 -9.97 23.55
C GLN A 289 8.86 -9.39 22.40
N LEU A 290 8.73 -8.06 22.32
CA LEU A 290 8.12 -7.37 21.18
C LEU A 290 8.89 -7.57 19.88
N THR A 291 10.23 -7.53 19.90
CA THR A 291 11.06 -7.80 18.72
C THR A 291 10.89 -9.24 18.24
N LEU A 292 10.93 -10.23 19.15
CA LEU A 292 10.70 -11.63 18.79
C LEU A 292 9.28 -11.85 18.25
N ALA A 293 8.27 -11.21 18.84
CA ALA A 293 6.91 -11.24 18.34
C ALA A 293 6.81 -10.60 16.95
N GLY A 294 7.46 -9.45 16.74
CA GLY A 294 7.55 -8.75 15.46
C GLY A 294 8.11 -9.63 14.34
N ASN A 295 9.21 -10.35 14.60
CA ASN A 295 9.80 -11.27 13.62
C ASN A 295 8.82 -12.37 13.20
N LYS A 296 8.11 -12.95 14.17
CA LYS A 296 7.13 -14.01 13.92
C LYS A 296 5.88 -13.50 13.21
N LEU A 297 5.48 -12.26 13.50
CA LEU A 297 4.40 -11.57 12.80
C LEU A 297 4.77 -11.31 11.34
N LEU A 298 5.99 -10.85 11.09
CA LEU A 298 6.50 -10.67 9.73
C LEU A 298 6.58 -12.00 8.98
N ALA A 299 7.13 -13.04 9.61
CA ALA A 299 7.18 -14.38 9.02
C ALA A 299 5.79 -14.91 8.67
N ARG A 300 4.81 -14.77 9.59
CA ARG A 300 3.41 -15.13 9.32
C ARG A 300 2.85 -14.35 8.13
N TYR A 301 3.05 -13.04 8.06
CA TYR A 301 2.56 -12.24 6.94
C TYR A 301 3.19 -12.66 5.60
N ARG A 302 4.50 -12.93 5.56
CA ARG A 302 5.19 -13.42 4.35
C ARG A 302 4.67 -14.79 3.89
N LEU A 303 4.37 -15.68 4.83
CA LEU A 303 3.73 -16.96 4.52
C LEU A 303 2.31 -16.77 3.97
N LEU A 304 1.50 -15.90 4.58
CA LEU A 304 0.17 -15.53 4.07
C LEU A 304 0.24 -14.89 2.69
N LEU A 305 1.23 -14.02 2.44
CA LEU A 305 1.49 -13.39 1.15
C LEU A 305 1.80 -14.43 0.08
N THR A 306 2.73 -15.33 0.36
CA THR A 306 3.11 -16.39 -0.56
C THR A 306 1.95 -17.34 -0.84
N ARG A 307 1.16 -17.67 0.18
CA ARG A 307 -0.06 -18.48 0.02
C ARG A 307 -1.09 -17.78 -0.86
N ALA A 308 -1.37 -16.50 -0.60
CA ALA A 308 -2.27 -15.70 -1.42
C ALA A 308 -1.79 -15.61 -2.87
N THR A 309 -0.48 -15.48 -3.09
CA THR A 309 0.14 -15.54 -4.42
C THR A 309 -0.10 -16.90 -5.08
N CYS A 310 0.09 -18.02 -4.38
CA CYS A 310 -0.17 -19.36 -4.93
C CYS A 310 -1.64 -19.52 -5.36
N GLU A 311 -2.59 -19.16 -4.48
CA GLU A 311 -4.02 -19.25 -4.77
C GLU A 311 -4.40 -18.36 -5.97
N HIS A 312 -3.83 -17.16 -6.06
CA HIS A 312 -4.10 -16.23 -7.14
C HIS A 312 -3.50 -16.67 -8.48
N LEU A 313 -2.24 -17.12 -8.49
CA LEU A 313 -1.56 -17.64 -9.67
C LEU A 313 -2.23 -18.93 -10.19
N LYS A 314 -2.69 -19.80 -9.29
CA LYS A 314 -3.51 -20.97 -9.65
C LYS A 314 -4.80 -20.57 -10.35
N ALA A 315 -5.50 -19.57 -9.83
CA ALA A 315 -6.75 -19.08 -10.42
C ALA A 315 -6.54 -18.26 -11.72
N SER A 316 -5.32 -17.81 -11.99
CA SER A 316 -5.00 -16.90 -13.10
C SER A 316 -4.24 -17.56 -14.25
N TRP A 317 -4.23 -18.90 -14.31
CA TRP A 317 -3.54 -19.65 -15.37
C TRP A 317 -3.90 -19.19 -16.77
N ASP A 318 -5.20 -19.03 -17.07
CA ASP A 318 -5.67 -18.59 -18.38
C ASP A 318 -5.18 -17.17 -18.71
N ALA A 319 -5.14 -16.28 -17.72
CA ALA A 319 -4.69 -14.90 -17.90
C ALA A 319 -3.17 -14.81 -18.13
N LEU A 320 -2.40 -15.73 -17.52
CA LEU A 320 -0.95 -15.84 -17.69
C LEU A 320 -0.56 -16.48 -19.03
N THR A 321 -1.34 -17.43 -19.54
CA THR A 321 -1.01 -18.18 -20.76
C THR A 321 -1.61 -17.59 -22.03
N THR A 322 -2.66 -16.76 -21.92
CA THR A 322 -3.29 -16.09 -23.05
C THR A 322 -2.45 -14.88 -23.49
N LEU A 323 -1.98 -14.94 -24.74
CA LEU A 323 -1.30 -13.83 -25.40
C LEU A 323 -2.28 -12.67 -25.59
N SER A 324 -1.80 -11.43 -25.39
CA SER A 324 -2.54 -10.23 -25.75
C SER A 324 -2.81 -10.19 -27.26
N ASP A 325 -3.88 -9.50 -27.66
CA ASP A 325 -4.17 -9.27 -29.08
C ASP A 325 -3.00 -8.55 -29.76
N GLU A 326 -2.35 -7.63 -29.05
CA GLU A 326 -1.18 -6.91 -29.55
C GLU A 326 0.05 -7.81 -29.73
N ALA A 327 0.29 -8.77 -28.83
CA ALA A 327 1.35 -9.75 -28.98
C ALA A 327 1.07 -10.72 -30.13
N LEU A 328 -0.20 -11.10 -30.33
CA LEU A 328 -0.63 -11.91 -31.47
C LEU A 328 -0.40 -11.17 -32.79
N ASP A 329 -0.72 -9.87 -32.86
CA ASP A 329 -0.44 -9.03 -34.02
C ASP A 329 1.07 -8.98 -34.32
N ARG A 330 1.91 -8.84 -33.29
CA ARG A 330 3.38 -8.86 -33.45
C ARG A 330 3.89 -10.21 -33.95
N LEU A 331 3.40 -11.31 -33.39
CA LEU A 331 3.79 -12.66 -33.82
C LEU A 331 3.35 -12.92 -35.26
N ALA A 332 2.15 -12.46 -35.64
CA ALA A 332 1.61 -12.60 -36.99
C ALA A 332 2.47 -11.88 -38.04
N VAL A 333 3.09 -10.76 -37.65
CA VAL A 333 4.01 -9.99 -38.48
C VAL A 333 5.34 -10.70 -38.70
N VAL A 334 5.91 -11.33 -37.67
CA VAL A 334 7.23 -11.96 -37.74
C VAL A 334 7.24 -13.17 -38.68
N GLY A 335 6.07 -13.78 -38.92
CA GLY A 335 5.88 -14.74 -40.01
C GLY A 335 6.68 -16.02 -39.84
N GLY A 336 6.12 -16.99 -39.13
CA GLY A 336 6.78 -18.28 -38.88
C GLY A 336 5.86 -19.49 -39.03
N GLU A 337 4.88 -19.65 -38.15
CA GLU A 337 4.10 -20.89 -38.01
C GLU A 337 2.67 -20.58 -37.50
N GLU A 338 1.81 -21.59 -37.36
CA GLU A 338 0.51 -21.45 -36.69
C GLU A 338 0.74 -20.89 -35.28
N ILE A 339 0.36 -19.62 -35.07
CA ILE A 339 0.48 -18.96 -33.77
C ILE A 339 -0.63 -19.51 -32.89
N GLU A 340 -0.27 -20.39 -31.95
CA GLU A 340 -1.19 -20.77 -30.88
C GLU A 340 -1.47 -19.53 -30.02
N SER A 341 -2.75 -19.20 -29.84
CA SER A 341 -3.16 -18.03 -29.05
C SER A 341 -2.93 -18.20 -27.54
N GLN A 342 -2.65 -19.43 -27.12
CA GLN A 342 -2.42 -19.80 -25.73
C GLN A 342 -1.17 -20.67 -25.63
N ARG A 343 -0.31 -20.37 -24.66
CA ARG A 343 0.79 -21.25 -24.32
C ARG A 343 0.29 -22.41 -23.46
N GLN A 344 0.85 -23.58 -23.73
CA GLN A 344 0.53 -24.79 -22.97
C GLN A 344 1.36 -24.93 -21.68
N SER A 345 2.40 -24.10 -21.52
CA SER A 345 3.32 -24.18 -20.39
C SER A 345 3.88 -22.84 -19.91
N LEU A 346 4.28 -22.80 -18.63
CA LEU A 346 4.97 -21.68 -17.98
C LEU A 346 6.27 -22.13 -17.31
N SER A 347 7.23 -21.22 -17.14
CA SER A 347 8.52 -21.52 -16.51
C SER A 347 8.39 -21.74 -15.00
N LEU A 348 8.82 -22.91 -14.51
CA LEU A 348 8.96 -23.19 -13.07
C LEU A 348 9.97 -22.23 -12.40
N MET A 349 11.01 -21.83 -13.12
CA MET A 349 12.05 -20.95 -12.57
C MET A 349 11.48 -19.57 -12.21
N GLN A 350 10.75 -18.96 -13.15
CA GLN A 350 10.10 -17.66 -12.95
C GLN A 350 9.03 -17.74 -11.86
N LEU A 351 8.26 -18.84 -11.81
CA LEU A 351 7.32 -19.07 -10.71
C LEU A 351 8.03 -19.07 -9.35
N ASN A 352 9.13 -19.81 -9.23
CA ASN A 352 9.88 -19.91 -7.98
C ASN A 352 10.52 -18.57 -7.58
N GLU A 353 10.93 -17.75 -8.55
CA GLU A 353 11.40 -16.39 -8.30
C GLU A 353 10.30 -15.51 -7.70
N VAL A 354 9.07 -15.58 -8.25
CA VAL A 354 7.91 -14.87 -7.68
C VAL A 354 7.62 -15.32 -6.24
N LEU A 355 7.64 -16.64 -6.00
CA LEU A 355 7.37 -17.21 -4.68
C LEU A 355 8.46 -16.82 -3.66
N ARG A 356 9.74 -16.83 -4.07
CA ARG A 356 10.85 -16.35 -3.24
C ARG A 356 10.74 -14.86 -2.96
N ALA A 357 10.41 -14.04 -3.96
CA ALA A 357 10.23 -12.61 -3.78
C ALA A 357 9.10 -12.31 -2.76
N CYS A 358 8.05 -13.13 -2.72
CA CYS A 358 7.00 -13.04 -1.69
C CYS A 358 7.48 -13.48 -0.30
N LEU A 359 8.29 -14.54 -0.22
CA LEU A 359 8.80 -15.08 1.04
C LEU A 359 9.89 -14.23 1.66
N THR A 360 10.90 -13.80 0.90
CA THR A 360 12.12 -13.16 1.41
C THR A 360 12.38 -11.77 0.82
N GLY A 361 11.85 -11.48 -0.36
CA GLY A 361 12.05 -10.20 -1.05
C GLY A 361 11.26 -9.03 -0.46
N ASN A 362 11.49 -7.86 -1.04
CA ASN A 362 10.79 -6.60 -0.77
C ASN A 362 9.71 -6.33 -1.84
N ALA A 363 9.07 -5.16 -1.83
CA ALA A 363 8.02 -4.83 -2.82
C ALA A 363 8.55 -4.76 -4.27
N ILE A 364 9.77 -4.26 -4.44
CA ILE A 364 10.43 -4.12 -5.74
C ILE A 364 10.67 -5.53 -6.32
N ASP A 365 11.27 -6.43 -5.54
CA ASP A 365 11.58 -7.80 -5.95
C ASP A 365 10.33 -8.55 -6.44
N ARG A 366 9.17 -8.32 -5.80
CA ARG A 366 7.91 -8.96 -6.20
C ARG A 366 7.43 -8.49 -7.56
N VAL A 367 7.49 -7.19 -7.82
CA VAL A 367 7.07 -6.63 -9.10
C VAL A 367 8.05 -7.03 -10.21
N ASP A 368 9.36 -7.07 -9.94
CA ASP A 368 10.38 -7.53 -10.90
C ASP A 368 10.18 -9.02 -11.24
N ALA A 369 10.05 -9.88 -10.23
CA ALA A 369 9.81 -11.31 -10.47
C ALA A 369 8.47 -11.55 -11.20
N MET A 370 7.43 -10.78 -10.88
CA MET A 370 6.14 -10.86 -11.57
C MET A 370 6.23 -10.37 -13.03
N TRP A 371 7.07 -9.36 -13.28
CA TRP A 371 7.38 -8.91 -14.64
C TRP A 371 7.98 -10.04 -15.47
N ASP A 372 8.99 -10.71 -14.94
CA ASP A 372 9.65 -11.82 -15.62
C ASP A 372 8.69 -13.00 -15.87
N LEU A 373 7.80 -13.30 -14.91
CA LEU A 373 6.79 -14.34 -15.09
C LEU A 373 5.75 -14.00 -16.18
N VAL A 374 5.35 -12.73 -16.29
CA VAL A 374 4.39 -12.26 -17.30
C VAL A 374 5.05 -12.07 -18.66
N ASP A 375 6.37 -11.81 -18.71
CA ASP A 375 7.13 -11.74 -19.94
C ASP A 375 7.31 -13.14 -20.56
N LEU A 376 6.26 -13.56 -21.26
CA LEU A 376 6.23 -14.81 -21.98
C LEU A 376 7.33 -14.86 -23.06
N GLN A 377 7.67 -13.72 -23.67
CA GLN A 377 8.62 -13.71 -24.79
C GLN A 377 10.08 -13.72 -24.31
N GLY A 378 10.33 -13.38 -23.05
CA GLY A 378 11.66 -13.34 -22.46
C GLY A 378 12.55 -12.27 -23.08
N ASP A 379 11.95 -11.24 -23.69
CA ASP A 379 12.67 -10.12 -24.31
C ASP A 379 12.85 -8.93 -23.35
N GLY A 380 12.33 -9.04 -22.13
CA GLY A 380 12.33 -8.01 -21.09
C GLY A 380 11.34 -6.87 -21.36
N LEU A 381 10.45 -7.04 -22.35
CA LEU A 381 9.58 -5.98 -22.84
C LEU A 381 8.10 -6.38 -22.73
N LEU A 382 7.32 -5.59 -22.00
CA LEU A 382 5.89 -5.82 -21.85
C LEU A 382 5.05 -4.81 -22.63
N GLU A 383 3.92 -5.30 -23.11
CA GLU A 383 2.86 -4.46 -23.66
C GLU A 383 2.03 -3.87 -22.52
N LYS A 384 1.16 -2.93 -22.87
CA LYS A 384 0.31 -2.25 -21.90
C LYS A 384 -0.52 -3.23 -21.07
N THR A 385 -1.18 -4.17 -21.72
CA THR A 385 -2.08 -5.15 -21.10
C THR A 385 -1.31 -6.07 -20.16
N ASP A 386 -0.12 -6.51 -20.55
CA ASP A 386 0.74 -7.35 -19.72
C ASP A 386 1.34 -6.59 -18.53
N MET A 387 1.78 -5.34 -18.71
CA MET A 387 2.18 -4.46 -17.60
C MET A 387 1.02 -4.25 -16.60
N GLU A 388 -0.22 -4.10 -17.10
CA GLU A 388 -1.41 -4.04 -16.24
C GLU A 388 -1.60 -5.35 -15.44
N LYS A 389 -1.41 -6.52 -16.07
CA LYS A 389 -1.44 -7.82 -15.37
C LYS A 389 -0.43 -7.90 -14.24
N VAL A 390 0.82 -7.47 -14.45
CA VAL A 390 1.88 -7.46 -13.41
C VAL A 390 1.42 -6.70 -12.16
N SER A 391 0.84 -5.52 -12.37
CA SER A 391 0.36 -4.67 -11.27
C SER A 391 -0.84 -5.30 -10.56
N VAL A 392 -1.81 -5.82 -11.32
CA VAL A 392 -3.01 -6.47 -10.77
C VAL A 392 -2.65 -7.71 -9.95
N PHE A 393 -1.76 -8.57 -10.46
CA PHE A 393 -1.33 -9.78 -9.76
C PHE A 393 -0.61 -9.44 -8.45
N THR A 394 0.28 -8.44 -8.46
CA THR A 394 1.02 -8.02 -7.27
C THR A 394 0.08 -7.43 -6.22
N VAL A 395 -0.83 -6.52 -6.62
CA VAL A 395 -1.77 -5.87 -5.70
C VAL A 395 -2.75 -6.87 -5.12
N THR A 396 -3.31 -7.77 -5.92
CA THR A 396 -4.30 -8.76 -5.47
C THR A 396 -3.71 -9.73 -4.45
N ALA A 397 -2.46 -10.18 -4.66
CA ALA A 397 -1.76 -11.04 -3.71
C ALA A 397 -1.62 -10.35 -2.33
N VAL A 398 -1.18 -9.09 -2.32
CA VAL A 398 -1.03 -8.29 -1.09
C VAL A 398 -2.38 -8.02 -0.42
N GLN A 399 -3.42 -7.67 -1.19
CA GLN A 399 -4.78 -7.44 -0.67
C GLN A 399 -5.32 -8.68 0.06
N ASN A 400 -5.21 -9.86 -0.56
CA ASN A 400 -5.70 -11.11 0.00
C ASN A 400 -4.91 -11.50 1.26
N ALA A 401 -3.59 -11.36 1.24
CA ALA A 401 -2.73 -11.64 2.38
C ALA A 401 -3.04 -10.73 3.59
N LEU A 402 -3.22 -9.44 3.34
CA LEU A 402 -3.57 -8.47 4.39
C LEU A 402 -4.96 -8.72 4.96
N VAL A 403 -5.93 -9.10 4.13
CA VAL A 403 -7.27 -9.45 4.62
C VAL A 403 -7.20 -10.66 5.55
N ALA A 404 -6.46 -11.70 5.19
CA ALA A 404 -6.24 -12.86 6.05
C ALA A 404 -5.52 -12.48 7.36
N LEU A 405 -4.44 -11.70 7.29
CA LEU A 405 -3.71 -11.23 8.46
C LEU A 405 -4.60 -10.40 9.39
N PHE A 406 -5.41 -9.50 8.83
CA PHE A 406 -6.31 -8.64 9.59
C PHE A 406 -7.42 -9.45 10.28
N GLU A 407 -7.98 -10.45 9.59
CA GLU A 407 -8.98 -11.36 10.17
C GLU A 407 -8.41 -12.13 11.35
N ASP A 408 -7.22 -12.72 11.18
CA ASP A 408 -6.49 -13.40 12.24
C ASP A 408 -6.22 -12.46 13.44
N ALA A 409 -5.83 -11.21 13.17
CA ALA A 409 -5.53 -10.23 14.21
C ALA A 409 -6.77 -9.79 15.00
N VAL A 410 -7.89 -9.59 14.31
CA VAL A 410 -9.19 -9.31 14.94
C VAL A 410 -9.70 -10.50 15.74
N GLU A 411 -9.42 -11.73 15.30
CA GLU A 411 -9.78 -12.94 16.04
C GLU A 411 -8.93 -13.09 17.31
N ALA A 412 -7.61 -12.93 17.19
CA ALA A 412 -6.64 -13.04 18.29
C ALA A 412 -6.79 -11.95 19.35
N SER A 413 -7.18 -10.73 18.96
CA SER A 413 -7.21 -9.56 19.85
C SER A 413 -8.65 -9.11 20.17
N PRO A 414 -9.11 -9.14 21.44
CA PRO A 414 -10.47 -8.74 21.81
C PRO A 414 -10.72 -7.28 21.44
N VAL A 415 -11.78 -6.98 20.68
CA VAL A 415 -12.03 -5.62 20.17
C VAL A 415 -12.54 -4.69 21.27
N LEU A 416 -13.45 -5.19 22.10
CA LEU A 416 -13.99 -4.43 23.22
C LEU A 416 -13.07 -4.56 24.44
N PRO A 417 -12.95 -3.51 25.27
CA PRO A 417 -12.25 -3.62 26.54
C PRO A 417 -12.93 -4.70 27.39
N VAL A 418 -12.15 -5.68 27.83
CA VAL A 418 -12.60 -6.62 28.85
C VAL A 418 -12.68 -5.82 30.14
N ALA A 419 -13.87 -5.74 30.75
CA ALA A 419 -13.99 -5.09 32.06
C ALA A 419 -13.05 -5.80 33.04
N GLU A 420 -12.28 -5.05 33.82
CA GLU A 420 -11.21 -5.54 34.72
C GLU A 420 -11.70 -6.47 35.85
N ASP A 421 -13.02 -6.71 35.96
CA ASP A 421 -13.60 -7.71 36.87
C ASP A 421 -13.31 -9.14 36.34
N THR A 422 -12.15 -9.64 36.76
CA THR A 422 -11.31 -10.65 36.11
C THR A 422 -11.77 -12.11 36.17
N ASP A 423 -12.93 -12.45 36.76
CA ASP A 423 -13.33 -13.85 36.92
C ASP A 423 -14.65 -14.24 36.24
N LYS A 424 -15.39 -13.27 35.68
CA LYS A 424 -16.71 -13.57 35.08
C LYS A 424 -16.58 -13.68 33.58
N GLN A 425 -16.85 -14.87 33.04
CA GLN A 425 -16.99 -15.06 31.61
C GLN A 425 -17.91 -13.98 31.02
N PRO A 426 -17.55 -13.39 29.87
CA PRO A 426 -18.36 -12.34 29.26
C PRO A 426 -19.77 -12.87 29.02
N GLY A 427 -20.76 -12.12 29.49
CA GLY A 427 -22.17 -12.46 29.30
C GLY A 427 -22.54 -12.53 27.83
N PHE A 428 -23.65 -13.21 27.52
CA PHE A 428 -24.13 -13.40 26.13
C PHE A 428 -24.21 -12.11 25.31
N PHE A 429 -24.67 -11.00 25.92
CA PHE A 429 -24.74 -9.71 25.24
C PHE A 429 -23.37 -9.11 24.90
N ALA A 430 -22.37 -9.28 25.77
CA ALA A 430 -21.00 -8.82 25.52
C ALA A 430 -20.37 -9.59 24.36
N ARG A 431 -20.50 -10.93 24.34
CA ARG A 431 -20.02 -11.77 23.22
C ARG A 431 -20.67 -11.37 21.89
N ARG A 432 -21.98 -11.08 21.89
CA ARG A 432 -22.69 -10.64 20.68
C ARG A 432 -22.24 -9.25 20.21
N ALA A 433 -21.98 -8.33 21.15
CA ALA A 433 -21.46 -7.01 20.83
C ALA A 433 -20.05 -7.10 20.23
N GLU A 434 -19.19 -7.93 20.81
CA GLU A 434 -17.84 -8.19 20.31
C GLU A 434 -17.86 -8.81 18.91
N ALA A 435 -18.63 -9.88 18.70
CA ALA A 435 -18.76 -10.51 17.38
C ALA A 435 -19.27 -9.52 16.31
N LYS A 436 -20.19 -8.62 16.68
CA LYS A 436 -20.67 -7.57 15.79
C LYS A 436 -19.58 -6.53 15.49
N ALA A 437 -18.75 -6.17 16.48
CA ALA A 437 -17.64 -5.25 16.31
C ALA A 437 -16.55 -5.85 15.41
N LYS A 438 -16.12 -7.09 15.67
CA LYS A 438 -15.19 -7.85 14.82
C LYS A 438 -15.67 -7.88 13.37
N LYS A 439 -16.91 -8.34 13.15
CA LYS A 439 -17.52 -8.38 11.81
C LYS A 439 -17.59 -7.02 11.12
N ARG A 440 -17.80 -5.93 11.87
CA ARG A 440 -17.83 -4.58 11.30
C ARG A 440 -16.44 -4.15 10.84
N LEU A 441 -15.41 -4.38 11.67
CA LEU A 441 -14.03 -4.04 11.35
C LEU A 441 -13.52 -4.84 10.15
N THR A 442 -13.68 -6.16 10.16
CA THR A 442 -13.29 -7.02 9.03
C THR A 442 -13.92 -6.55 7.72
N LYS A 443 -15.23 -6.26 7.72
CA LYS A 443 -15.91 -5.75 6.52
C LYS A 443 -15.44 -4.36 6.08
N ALA A 444 -15.03 -3.51 7.02
CA ALA A 444 -14.49 -2.20 6.71
C ALA A 444 -13.10 -2.37 6.06
N PHE A 445 -12.25 -3.21 6.62
CA PHE A 445 -10.93 -3.51 6.08
C PHE A 445 -11.00 -4.15 4.69
N GLN A 446 -11.81 -5.19 4.50
CA GLN A 446 -12.04 -5.82 3.20
C GLN A 446 -12.49 -4.81 2.13
N ARG A 447 -13.37 -3.86 2.49
CA ARG A 447 -13.80 -2.81 1.58
C ARG A 447 -12.69 -1.82 1.24
N ALA A 448 -11.91 -1.38 2.25
CA ALA A 448 -10.80 -0.48 2.04
C ALA A 448 -9.76 -1.15 1.12
N SER A 449 -9.36 -2.38 1.43
CA SER A 449 -8.43 -3.19 0.63
C SER A 449 -8.88 -3.31 -0.83
N ALA A 450 -10.13 -3.73 -1.07
CA ALA A 450 -10.64 -3.94 -2.42
C ALA A 450 -10.84 -2.64 -3.24
N LYS A 451 -11.08 -1.51 -2.58
CA LYS A 451 -11.40 -0.24 -3.27
C LYS A 451 -10.19 0.66 -3.45
N HIS A 452 -9.16 0.51 -2.61
CA HIS A 452 -8.10 1.50 -2.54
C HIS A 452 -7.39 1.69 -3.89
N PHE A 453 -6.92 0.61 -4.51
CA PHE A 453 -6.18 0.71 -5.77
C PHE A 453 -7.06 1.06 -6.98
N ASP A 454 -8.29 0.57 -7.02
CA ASP A 454 -9.20 0.80 -8.15
C ASP A 454 -9.91 2.17 -8.08
N ASP A 455 -10.48 2.51 -6.92
CA ASP A 455 -11.32 3.70 -6.74
C ASP A 455 -10.52 4.93 -6.29
N GLU A 456 -9.54 4.77 -5.38
CA GLU A 456 -8.88 5.93 -4.74
C GLU A 456 -7.57 6.31 -5.43
N VAL A 457 -6.78 5.29 -5.76
CA VAL A 457 -5.50 5.45 -6.45
C VAL A 457 -5.72 5.51 -7.96
N GLU A 458 -6.81 4.95 -8.48
CA GLU A 458 -7.11 4.85 -9.92
C GLU A 458 -5.97 4.15 -10.70
N MET A 459 -5.48 3.03 -10.18
CA MET A 459 -4.36 2.28 -10.75
C MET A 459 -4.48 2.05 -12.28
N PRO A 460 -5.63 1.62 -12.84
CA PRO A 460 -5.76 1.45 -14.30
C PRO A 460 -5.56 2.76 -15.08
N HIS A 461 -5.87 3.92 -14.51
CA HIS A 461 -5.58 5.20 -15.13
C HIS A 461 -4.09 5.55 -15.03
N ARG A 462 -3.47 5.36 -13.85
CA ARG A 462 -2.04 5.65 -13.63
C ARG A 462 -1.13 4.79 -14.49
N LEU A 463 -1.44 3.50 -14.63
CA LEU A 463 -0.70 2.59 -15.51
C LEU A 463 -0.80 3.02 -16.98
N ARG A 464 -1.98 3.45 -17.43
CA ARG A 464 -2.13 4.06 -18.76
C ARG A 464 -1.25 5.30 -18.95
N CYS A 465 -1.14 6.16 -17.94
CA CYS A 465 -0.26 7.33 -17.98
C CYS A 465 1.21 6.93 -18.02
N ILE A 466 1.65 5.99 -17.18
CA ILE A 466 3.02 5.46 -17.18
C ILE A 466 3.39 4.91 -18.57
N TYR A 467 2.54 4.05 -19.11
CA TYR A 467 2.74 3.50 -20.45
C TYR A 467 2.76 4.59 -21.53
N ALA A 468 1.92 5.62 -21.42
CA ALA A 468 1.93 6.73 -22.36
C ALA A 468 3.23 7.55 -22.30
N TRP A 469 3.78 7.77 -21.10
CA TRP A 469 4.96 8.59 -20.86
C TRP A 469 6.30 7.86 -20.99
N ALA A 470 6.31 6.53 -20.91
CA ALA A 470 7.50 5.74 -21.15
C ALA A 470 8.12 6.03 -22.52
N ILE A 471 9.46 6.08 -22.56
CA ILE A 471 10.25 6.45 -23.75
C ILE A 471 10.10 5.43 -24.88
N LYS A 472 9.84 4.15 -24.55
CA LYS A 472 9.70 3.04 -25.52
C LYS A 472 10.92 2.97 -26.44
N ALA A 473 12.11 3.01 -25.84
CA ALA A 473 13.38 3.11 -26.53
C ALA A 473 13.58 1.97 -27.55
N HIS A 474 13.04 0.77 -27.29
CA HIS A 474 13.10 -0.37 -28.21
C HIS A 474 12.56 -0.05 -29.62
N GLN A 475 11.65 0.92 -29.73
CA GLN A 475 11.05 1.37 -30.98
C GLN A 475 11.52 2.76 -31.42
N ASN A 476 12.51 3.36 -30.75
CA ASN A 476 12.96 4.74 -30.97
C ASN A 476 11.79 5.75 -30.99
N ASN A 477 10.76 5.54 -30.16
CA ASN A 477 9.52 6.33 -30.15
C ASN A 477 8.72 6.32 -31.48
N ASN A 478 9.00 5.38 -32.39
CA ASN A 478 8.25 5.22 -33.64
C ASN A 478 7.21 4.11 -33.51
N VAL A 479 6.04 4.30 -34.12
CA VAL A 479 5.04 3.24 -34.24
C VAL A 479 5.46 2.34 -35.40
N ASP A 480 5.86 1.11 -35.10
CA ASP A 480 6.09 0.11 -36.14
C ASP A 480 4.75 -0.18 -36.82
N SER A 481 4.71 0.00 -38.14
CA SER A 481 3.55 -0.36 -38.95
C SER A 481 3.94 -1.46 -39.91
N VAL A 482 3.15 -2.53 -39.94
CA VAL A 482 3.41 -3.65 -40.84
C VAL A 482 2.34 -3.69 -41.91
N LEU A 483 2.83 -3.88 -43.13
CA LEU A 483 2.00 -3.97 -44.31
C LEU A 483 1.58 -5.43 -44.53
N ILE A 484 0.36 -5.76 -44.15
CA ILE A 484 -0.20 -7.09 -44.38
C ILE A 484 -0.81 -7.09 -45.78
N GLU A 485 -0.25 -7.90 -46.69
CA GLU A 485 -0.89 -8.21 -47.96
C GLU A 485 -2.09 -9.11 -47.69
N ALA A 486 -3.29 -8.54 -47.74
CA ALA A 486 -4.51 -9.32 -47.60
C ALA A 486 -4.56 -10.36 -48.73
N SER A 487 -4.51 -11.64 -48.38
CA SER A 487 -4.68 -12.78 -49.28
C SER A 487 -6.12 -12.83 -49.80
N GLY A 488 -6.46 -11.92 -50.71
CA GLY A 488 -7.78 -11.83 -51.34
C GLY A 488 -7.80 -10.82 -52.49
N TRP A 489 -8.68 -11.07 -53.48
CA TRP A 489 -8.84 -10.30 -54.73
C TRP A 489 -8.96 -8.77 -54.61
N SER A 490 -9.12 -8.22 -53.40
CA SER A 490 -9.26 -6.78 -53.20
C SER A 490 -7.96 -5.98 -53.33
N GLY A 491 -6.78 -6.61 -53.24
CA GLY A 491 -5.47 -5.94 -53.32
C GLY A 491 -5.25 -4.81 -52.30
N ARG A 492 -6.14 -4.68 -51.29
CA ARG A 492 -6.06 -3.62 -50.28
C ARG A 492 -5.08 -4.04 -49.19
N LYS A 493 -3.95 -3.34 -49.16
CA LYS A 493 -2.96 -3.37 -48.09
C LYS A 493 -3.62 -2.87 -46.80
N ARG A 494 -3.55 -3.64 -45.72
CA ARG A 494 -3.92 -3.17 -44.37
C ARG A 494 -2.65 -2.82 -43.61
N TYR A 495 -2.67 -1.67 -42.96
CA TYR A 495 -1.64 -1.27 -42.01
C TYR A 495 -2.11 -1.69 -40.63
N VAL A 496 -1.27 -2.44 -39.92
CA VAL A 496 -1.46 -2.72 -38.49
C VAL A 496 -0.36 -1.96 -37.76
N GLU A 497 -0.77 -1.07 -36.86
CA GLU A 497 0.12 -0.31 -35.99
C GLU A 497 0.39 -1.15 -34.73
N LEU A 498 1.66 -1.51 -34.50
CA LEU A 498 2.06 -2.31 -33.36
C LEU A 498 2.23 -1.41 -32.14
N GLN A 499 1.49 -1.69 -31.07
CA GLN A 499 1.53 -0.93 -29.83
C GLN A 499 2.88 -1.05 -29.12
N PRO A 500 3.61 0.04 -28.83
CA PRO A 500 4.98 -0.01 -28.35
C PRO A 500 5.15 -0.73 -27.01
N LYS A 501 6.10 -1.65 -26.91
CA LYS A 501 6.45 -2.23 -25.62
C LYS A 501 7.24 -1.27 -24.72
N ILE A 502 7.30 -1.59 -23.44
CA ILE A 502 8.13 -0.88 -22.47
C ILE A 502 9.04 -1.87 -21.77
N SER A 503 10.27 -1.47 -21.46
CA SER A 503 11.17 -2.30 -20.65
C SER A 503 10.86 -2.15 -19.16
N LEU A 504 11.31 -3.13 -18.35
CA LEU A 504 11.21 -3.04 -16.90
C LEU A 504 11.86 -1.75 -16.36
N GLN A 505 13.04 -1.39 -16.88
CA GLN A 505 13.74 -0.17 -16.45
C GLN A 505 12.91 1.08 -16.74
N GLU A 506 12.35 1.22 -17.94
CA GLU A 506 11.51 2.36 -18.32
C GLU A 506 10.25 2.42 -17.45
N PHE A 507 9.64 1.26 -17.18
CA PHE A 507 8.51 1.16 -16.26
C PHE A 507 8.89 1.67 -14.86
N ARG A 508 10.02 1.23 -14.31
CA ARG A 508 10.49 1.61 -12.97
C ARG A 508 10.79 3.10 -12.86
N GLU A 509 11.46 3.68 -13.84
CA GLU A 509 11.75 5.11 -13.85
C GLU A 509 10.45 5.94 -13.81
N ALA A 510 9.47 5.61 -14.67
CA ALA A 510 8.18 6.29 -14.68
C ALA A 510 7.35 6.00 -13.42
N GLN A 511 7.40 4.78 -12.90
CA GLN A 511 6.67 4.35 -11.71
C GLN A 511 7.19 5.04 -10.45
N GLN A 512 8.50 5.23 -10.30
CA GLN A 512 9.07 5.96 -9.16
C GLN A 512 8.67 7.44 -9.14
N ILE A 513 8.51 8.07 -10.31
CA ILE A 513 8.11 9.48 -10.40
C ILE A 513 6.60 9.64 -10.20
N HIS A 514 5.79 8.77 -10.82
CA HIS A 514 4.36 9.01 -10.98
C HIS A 514 3.46 8.05 -10.18
N PHE A 515 3.99 6.93 -9.71
CA PHE A 515 3.22 5.86 -9.08
C PHE A 515 4.00 5.05 -8.02
N THR A 516 4.53 5.74 -7.03
CA THR A 516 5.25 5.14 -5.88
C THR A 516 4.42 4.18 -5.04
N HIS A 517 3.09 4.10 -5.25
CA HIS A 517 2.19 3.27 -4.44
C HIS A 517 2.44 1.78 -4.65
N LEU A 518 2.97 1.35 -5.80
CA LEU A 518 3.32 -0.06 -6.06
C LEU A 518 4.47 -0.57 -5.19
N ASP A 519 5.35 0.31 -4.70
CA ASP A 519 6.46 -0.09 -3.83
C ASP A 519 6.03 -0.17 -2.35
N ARG A 520 4.78 0.18 -2.04
CA ARG A 520 4.23 0.26 -0.68
C ARG A 520 2.73 -0.06 -0.62
N ILE A 521 2.31 -1.09 -1.36
CA ILE A 521 0.92 -1.49 -1.56
C ILE A 521 0.19 -1.69 -0.23
N GLY A 522 0.80 -2.47 0.66
CA GLY A 522 0.25 -2.80 1.96
C GLY A 522 0.23 -1.61 2.92
N TRP A 523 1.26 -0.77 2.91
CA TRP A 523 1.22 0.49 3.66
C TRP A 523 0.10 1.42 3.18
N GLU A 524 -0.10 1.58 1.88
CA GLU A 524 -1.16 2.44 1.34
C GLU A 524 -2.57 1.91 1.67
N ILE A 525 -2.80 0.59 1.56
CA ILE A 525 -4.07 -0.04 1.95
C ILE A 525 -4.37 0.18 3.44
N THR A 526 -3.39 -0.09 4.30
CA THR A 526 -3.57 0.00 5.76
C THR A 526 -3.72 1.44 6.24
N LYS A 527 -2.98 2.38 5.64
CA LYS A 527 -3.17 3.82 5.82
C LYS A 527 -4.56 4.28 5.38
N SER A 528 -5.01 3.87 4.20
CA SER A 528 -6.36 4.21 3.72
C SER A 528 -7.47 3.66 4.64
N PHE A 529 -7.27 2.47 5.20
CA PHE A 529 -8.15 1.91 6.21
C PHE A 529 -8.14 2.72 7.51
N ARG A 530 -6.96 3.16 8.00
CA ARG A 530 -6.85 4.04 9.18
C ARG A 530 -7.60 5.36 8.95
N ASP A 531 -7.45 5.94 7.77
CA ASP A 531 -8.19 7.13 7.35
C ASP A 531 -9.71 6.89 7.35
N ASP A 532 -10.18 5.73 6.87
CA ASP A 532 -11.59 5.36 6.94
C ASP A 532 -12.11 5.22 8.36
N LEU A 533 -11.29 4.69 9.28
CA LEU A 533 -11.64 4.65 10.70
C LEU A 533 -11.83 6.06 11.24
N TRP A 534 -10.90 6.98 11.00
CA TRP A 534 -11.07 8.38 11.41
C TRP A 534 -12.33 9.02 10.85
N VAL A 535 -12.63 8.81 9.56
CA VAL A 535 -13.85 9.34 8.94
C VAL A 535 -15.11 8.77 9.59
N VAL A 536 -15.16 7.46 9.84
CA VAL A 536 -16.31 6.81 10.49
C VAL A 536 -16.48 7.30 11.93
N GLN A 537 -15.39 7.43 12.66
CA GLN A 537 -15.37 7.90 14.04
C GLN A 537 -15.81 9.37 14.14
N GLY A 538 -15.26 10.24 13.29
CA GLY A 538 -15.62 11.65 13.19
C GLY A 538 -17.09 11.87 12.81
N LYS A 539 -17.58 11.15 11.79
CA LYS A 539 -19.03 11.14 11.46
C LYS A 539 -19.88 10.65 12.63
N GLY A 540 -19.38 9.69 13.40
CA GLY A 540 -20.03 9.23 14.63
C GLY A 540 -20.19 10.35 15.66
N ARG A 541 -19.12 11.12 15.90
CA ARG A 541 -19.12 12.29 16.80
C ARG A 541 -20.08 13.38 16.33
N GLN A 542 -19.96 13.82 15.07
CA GLN A 542 -20.86 14.81 14.46
C GLN A 542 -22.34 14.39 14.57
N ASN A 543 -22.65 13.11 14.33
CA ASN A 543 -24.02 12.61 14.46
C ASN A 543 -24.51 12.56 15.92
N ALA A 544 -23.62 12.29 16.87
CA ALA A 544 -23.97 12.31 18.30
C ALA A 544 -24.26 13.74 18.78
N GLU A 545 -23.43 14.69 18.36
CA GLU A 545 -23.63 16.13 18.62
C GLU A 545 -24.93 16.63 17.98
N LEU A 546 -25.16 16.34 16.70
CA LEU A 546 -26.40 16.72 16.02
C LEU A 546 -27.65 16.19 16.74
N ARG A 547 -27.60 14.95 17.25
CA ARG A 547 -28.70 14.37 18.04
C ARG A 547 -28.88 15.07 19.38
N ARG A 548 -27.79 15.39 20.07
CA ARG A 548 -27.82 16.14 21.33
C ARG A 548 -28.45 17.51 21.10
N ASP A 549 -28.02 18.22 20.08
CA ASP A 549 -28.48 19.58 19.78
C ASP A 549 -29.95 19.58 19.34
N CYS A 550 -30.37 18.60 18.53
CA CYS A 550 -31.77 18.37 18.21
C CYS A 550 -32.62 18.06 19.45
N ALA A 551 -32.11 17.24 20.39
CA ALA A 551 -32.83 16.92 21.62
C ALA A 551 -32.97 18.15 22.53
N ILE A 552 -31.91 18.96 22.67
CA ILE A 552 -31.95 20.23 23.42
C ILE A 552 -32.93 21.20 22.76
N PHE A 553 -32.87 21.35 21.44
CA PHE A 553 -33.79 22.20 20.69
C PHE A 553 -35.25 21.78 20.91
N LEU A 554 -35.58 20.49 20.78
CA LEU A 554 -36.93 19.99 21.01
C LEU A 554 -37.38 20.15 22.45
N LEU A 555 -36.49 20.00 23.43
CA LEU A 555 -36.79 20.27 24.83
C LEU A 555 -37.13 21.73 25.06
N VAL A 556 -36.32 22.66 24.54
CA VAL A 556 -36.55 24.11 24.66
C VAL A 556 -37.88 24.51 24.03
N VAL A 557 -38.16 24.04 22.81
CA VAL A 557 -39.44 24.27 22.13
C VAL A 557 -40.60 23.72 22.97
N GLY A 558 -40.48 22.50 23.49
CA GLY A 558 -41.51 21.90 24.34
C GLY A 558 -41.79 22.67 25.63
N VAL A 559 -40.76 23.22 26.28
CA VAL A 559 -40.91 24.06 27.48
C VAL A 559 -41.61 25.38 27.16
N VAL A 560 -41.25 26.02 26.03
CA VAL A 560 -41.89 27.26 25.58
C VAL A 560 -43.37 27.04 25.25
N ASP A 561 -43.67 26.00 24.48
CA ASP A 561 -45.06 25.65 24.11
C ASP A 561 -45.90 25.35 25.35
N TYR A 562 -45.35 24.61 26.32
CA TYR A 562 -46.03 24.36 27.59
C TYR A 562 -46.30 25.65 28.37
N GLY A 563 -45.35 26.60 28.37
CA GLY A 563 -45.52 27.91 28.99
C GLY A 563 -46.62 28.75 28.32
N ILE A 564 -46.73 28.70 26.99
CA ILE A 564 -47.79 29.37 26.24
C ILE A 564 -49.17 28.77 26.55
N ILE A 565 -49.27 27.44 26.72
CA ILE A 565 -50.54 26.77 27.03
C ILE A 565 -51.04 27.09 28.45
N LEU A 566 -50.12 27.37 29.38
CA LEU A 566 -50.47 27.72 30.76
C LEU A 566 -50.91 29.18 30.96
N LEU A 567 -50.51 30.08 30.05
CA LEU A 567 -50.92 31.49 30.02
C LEU A 567 -52.27 31.64 29.32
#